data_AF-A0A2J0LB85-F1
#
_entry.id   AF-A0A2J0LB85-F1
#
_cell.length_a   1.000
_cell.length_b   1.000
_cell.length_c   1.000
_cell.angle_alpha   90.00
_cell.angle_beta   90.00
_cell.angle_gamma   90.00
#
_symmetry.space_group_name_H-M   'P 1'
#
loop_
_entity.id
_entity.type
_entity.pdbx_description
1 polymer ?
#
loop_
_entity_poly.entity_id
_entity_poly.type
_entity_poly.pdbx_seq_one_letter_code
_entity_poly.pdbx_strand_id
1 'polypeptide(L)'
;MKKKTIKFTPEEEASYRELVASIRKVLDEAWVKGVDLKREHFLDCFSCECFEGMSKQGCRGVYRKDGTFTGLDVDFTVIDVKRRDYVLKKGGLRWRTTYHYICGLCGAEQTVCHVDEFSNKSTGIKINKNQRN
;
A
#
# COMPACT_ATOMS: atom_id res chain seq x y z
N MET A 1 -23.31 16.44 -10.62
CA MET A 1 -23.03 15.87 -11.96
C MET A 1 -23.31 14.37 -11.90
N LYS A 2 -24.24 13.84 -12.71
CA LYS A 2 -24.48 12.39 -12.80
C LYS A 2 -23.27 11.76 -13.51
N LYS A 3 -22.52 10.88 -12.82
CA LYS A 3 -21.42 10.11 -13.45
C LYS A 3 -22.03 9.29 -14.60
N LYS A 4 -21.62 9.55 -15.83
CA LYS A 4 -21.97 8.68 -16.97
C LYS A 4 -21.21 7.37 -16.79
N THR A 5 -21.94 6.29 -16.57
CA THR A 5 -21.37 4.94 -16.57
C THR A 5 -20.87 4.66 -17.99
N ILE A 6 -19.55 4.57 -18.16
CA ILE A 6 -18.95 4.13 -19.42
C ILE A 6 -19.36 2.66 -19.58
N LYS A 7 -20.13 2.35 -20.62
CA LYS A 7 -20.45 0.98 -21.00
C LYS A 7 -19.52 0.60 -22.12
N PHE A 8 -18.61 -0.34 -21.85
CA PHE A 8 -17.78 -0.95 -22.87
C PHE A 8 -18.65 -1.83 -23.77
N THR A 9 -18.35 -1.86 -25.05
CA THR A 9 -18.82 -2.88 -25.97
C THR A 9 -18.18 -4.24 -25.61
N PRO A 10 -18.78 -5.37 -26.03
CA PRO A 10 -18.20 -6.69 -25.76
C PRO A 10 -16.75 -6.85 -26.23
N GLU A 11 -16.39 -6.20 -27.34
CA GLU A 11 -15.04 -6.22 -27.93
C GLU A 11 -14.05 -5.37 -27.11
N GLU A 12 -14.48 -4.20 -26.64
CA GLU A 12 -13.68 -3.37 -25.72
C GLU A 12 -13.49 -4.07 -24.37
N GLU A 13 -14.50 -4.79 -23.89
CA GLU A 13 -14.41 -5.57 -22.66
C GLU A 13 -13.44 -6.75 -22.81
N ALA A 14 -13.45 -7.43 -23.96
CA ALA A 14 -12.47 -8.47 -24.28
C ALA A 14 -11.04 -7.91 -24.35
N SER A 15 -10.85 -6.80 -25.06
CA SER A 15 -9.55 -6.13 -25.19
C SER A 15 -9.02 -5.63 -23.83
N TYR A 16 -9.91 -5.11 -22.99
CA TYR A 16 -9.58 -4.70 -21.63
C TYR A 16 -9.15 -5.89 -20.77
N ARG A 17 -9.85 -7.03 -20.85
CA ARG A 17 -9.50 -8.26 -20.13
C ARG A 17 -8.14 -8.80 -20.57
N GLU A 18 -7.82 -8.77 -21.87
CA GLU A 18 -6.50 -9.16 -22.38
C GLU A 18 -5.40 -8.24 -21.87
N LEU A 19 -5.62 -6.92 -21.87
CA LEU A 19 -4.68 -5.95 -21.33
C LEU A 19 -4.42 -6.22 -19.83
N VAL A 20 -5.47 -6.43 -19.04
CA VAL A 20 -5.36 -6.77 -17.61
C VAL A 20 -4.59 -8.08 -17.41
N ALA A 21 -4.87 -9.10 -18.22
CA ALA A 21 -4.14 -10.38 -18.16
C ALA A 21 -2.65 -10.21 -18.49
N SER A 22 -2.32 -9.38 -19.49
CA SER A 22 -0.93 -9.09 -19.86
C SER A 22 -0.17 -8.36 -18.75
N ILE A 23 -0.80 -7.37 -18.10
CA ILE A 23 -0.23 -6.64 -16.97
C ILE A 23 -0.02 -7.59 -15.79
N ARG A 24 -1.00 -8.42 -15.46
CA ARG A 24 -0.89 -9.43 -14.40
C ARG A 24 0.26 -10.39 -14.64
N LYS A 25 0.42 -10.88 -15.88
CA LYS A 25 1.55 -11.75 -16.24
C LYS A 25 2.91 -11.08 -15.98
N VAL A 26 3.05 -9.80 -16.33
CA VAL A 26 4.29 -9.03 -16.07
C VAL A 26 4.55 -8.89 -14.56
N LEU A 27 3.50 -8.65 -13.77
CA LEU A 27 3.60 -8.57 -12.31
C LEU A 27 3.96 -9.92 -11.68
N ASP A 28 3.34 -11.01 -12.13
CA ASP A 28 3.65 -12.37 -11.69
C ASP A 28 5.10 -12.76 -12.03
N GLU A 29 5.57 -12.42 -13.23
CA GLU A 29 6.96 -12.65 -13.63
C GLU A 29 7.95 -11.83 -12.78
N ALA A 30 7.61 -10.60 -12.41
CA ALA A 30 8.41 -9.78 -11.51
C ALA A 30 8.45 -10.39 -10.09
N TRP A 31 7.30 -10.85 -9.59
CA TRP A 31 7.19 -11.55 -8.30
C TRP A 31 8.03 -12.82 -8.24
N VAL A 32 7.95 -13.68 -9.26
CA VAL A 32 8.74 -14.94 -9.37
C VAL A 32 10.24 -14.65 -9.42
N LYS A 33 10.65 -13.52 -10.01
CA LYS A 33 12.05 -13.07 -10.02
C LYS A 33 12.54 -12.53 -8.66
N GLY A 34 11.72 -12.64 -7.62
CA GLY A 34 12.06 -12.14 -6.29
C GLY A 34 12.16 -10.62 -6.26
N VAL A 35 11.48 -9.91 -7.18
CA VAL A 35 11.18 -8.48 -7.02
C VAL A 35 10.15 -8.39 -5.91
N ASP A 36 10.68 -8.51 -4.69
CA ASP A 36 9.96 -8.32 -3.47
C ASP A 36 9.64 -6.83 -3.40
N LEU A 37 8.45 -6.46 -3.84
CA LEU A 37 7.85 -5.15 -3.58
C LEU A 37 7.51 -5.07 -2.08
N LYS A 38 8.52 -5.29 -1.22
CA LYS A 38 8.46 -5.20 0.24
C LYS A 38 8.13 -3.74 0.58
N ARG A 39 6.85 -3.44 0.55
CA ARG A 39 6.30 -2.15 0.90
C ARG A 39 6.11 -2.14 2.41
N GLU A 40 6.75 -1.17 3.06
CA GLU A 40 6.65 -0.98 4.50
C GLU A 40 5.23 -0.66 4.93
N HIS A 41 4.49 0.05 4.07
CA HIS A 41 3.17 0.57 4.37
C HIS A 41 2.06 -0.30 3.79
N PHE A 42 0.99 -0.48 4.56
CA PHE A 42 -0.31 -0.95 4.07
C PHE A 42 -1.03 0.17 3.30
N LEU A 43 -1.77 -0.20 2.28
CA LEU A 43 -2.57 0.71 1.47
C LEU A 43 -4.06 0.53 1.73
N ASP A 44 -4.80 1.62 1.56
CA ASP A 44 -6.25 1.66 1.68
C ASP A 44 -6.85 2.21 0.39
N CYS A 45 -8.08 1.82 0.08
CA CYS A 45 -8.85 2.41 -1.01
C CYS A 45 -9.88 3.39 -0.45
N PHE A 46 -9.74 4.68 -0.68
CA PHE A 46 -10.76 5.65 -0.23
C PHE A 46 -12.09 5.55 -0.98
N SER A 47 -12.10 4.92 -2.18
CA SER A 47 -13.32 4.81 -2.98
C SER A 47 -14.23 3.66 -2.57
N CYS A 48 -13.70 2.50 -2.22
CA CYS A 48 -14.48 1.33 -1.81
C CYS A 48 -14.17 0.85 -0.40
N GLU A 49 -13.30 1.57 0.31
CA GLU A 49 -12.94 1.34 1.71
C GLU A 49 -12.38 -0.07 1.99
N CYS A 50 -11.79 -0.71 0.97
CA CYS A 50 -10.98 -1.90 1.18
C CYS A 50 -9.58 -1.50 1.65
N PHE A 51 -8.90 -2.40 2.36
CA PHE A 51 -7.60 -2.13 3.00
C PHE A 51 -6.69 -3.35 2.92
N GLU A 52 -5.38 -3.12 2.96
CA GLU A 52 -4.40 -4.18 3.16
C GLU A 52 -4.27 -4.55 4.64
N GLY A 53 -4.18 -5.84 4.93
CA GLY A 53 -3.93 -6.36 6.27
C GLY A 53 -3.06 -7.60 6.25
N MET A 54 -2.70 -8.09 7.43
CA MET A 54 -1.97 -9.35 7.59
C MET A 54 -2.93 -10.48 7.96
N SER A 55 -2.81 -11.61 7.25
CA SER A 55 -3.45 -12.85 7.64
C SER A 55 -2.82 -13.43 8.91
N LYS A 56 -3.50 -14.39 9.54
CA LYS A 56 -2.96 -15.15 10.68
C LYS A 56 -1.66 -15.89 10.35
N GLN A 57 -1.42 -16.23 9.07
CA GLN A 57 -0.18 -16.85 8.61
C GLN A 57 0.93 -15.82 8.28
N GLY A 58 0.68 -14.52 8.49
CA GLY A 58 1.67 -13.49 8.19
C GLY A 58 1.76 -13.13 6.71
N CYS A 59 0.74 -13.43 5.91
CA CYS A 59 0.68 -13.01 4.51
C CYS A 59 -0.10 -11.70 4.39
N ARG A 60 0.40 -10.75 3.59
CA ARG A 60 -0.35 -9.54 3.25
C ARG A 60 -1.52 -9.92 2.32
N GLY A 61 -2.69 -9.36 2.56
CA GLY A 61 -3.88 -9.55 1.73
C GLY A 61 -4.81 -8.34 1.76
N VAL A 62 -5.76 -8.29 0.83
CA VAL A 62 -6.78 -7.22 0.76
C VAL A 62 -8.07 -7.68 1.44
N TYR A 63 -8.67 -6.77 2.18
CA TYR A 63 -9.90 -6.97 2.94
C TYR A 63 -10.90 -5.89 2.58
N ARG A 64 -12.18 -6.27 2.48
CA ARG A 64 -13.29 -5.30 2.36
C ARG A 64 -13.43 -4.52 3.66
N LYS A 65 -14.19 -3.42 3.61
CA LYS A 65 -14.53 -2.59 4.78
C LYS A 65 -15.05 -3.40 5.98
N ASP A 66 -15.80 -4.48 5.71
CA ASP A 66 -16.36 -5.37 6.74
C ASP A 66 -15.36 -6.40 7.29
N GLY A 67 -14.10 -6.38 6.83
CA GLY A 67 -13.05 -7.33 7.21
C GLY A 67 -13.07 -8.62 6.41
N THR A 68 -13.96 -8.78 5.42
CA THR A 68 -13.99 -9.97 4.56
C THR A 68 -12.79 -9.99 3.62
N PHE A 69 -12.05 -11.10 3.61
CA PHE A 69 -10.93 -11.30 2.70
C PHE A 69 -11.39 -11.37 1.24
N THR A 70 -10.72 -10.64 0.34
CA THR A 70 -11.17 -10.50 -1.06
C THR A 70 -10.66 -11.60 -1.99
N GLY A 71 -9.77 -12.47 -1.53
CA GLY A 71 -9.10 -13.46 -2.38
C GLY A 71 -7.63 -13.10 -2.65
N LEU A 72 -6.89 -14.06 -3.20
CA LEU A 72 -5.46 -13.90 -3.52
C LEU A 72 -5.23 -13.16 -4.85
N ASP A 73 -6.26 -13.03 -5.67
CA ASP A 73 -6.25 -12.40 -6.99
C ASP A 73 -6.57 -10.90 -6.96
N VAL A 74 -6.82 -10.35 -5.75
CA VAL A 74 -7.12 -8.94 -5.52
C VAL A 74 -6.00 -8.33 -4.69
N ASP A 75 -5.27 -7.40 -5.29
CA ASP A 75 -4.15 -6.69 -4.69
C ASP A 75 -4.26 -5.17 -4.89
N PHE A 76 -3.35 -4.40 -4.29
CA PHE A 76 -3.14 -3.01 -4.68
C PHE A 76 -1.93 -2.94 -5.60
N THR A 77 -2.19 -2.74 -6.89
CA THR A 77 -1.14 -2.63 -7.90
C THR A 77 -0.46 -1.27 -7.80
N VAL A 78 0.76 -1.26 -7.27
CA VAL A 78 1.55 -0.03 -7.14
C VAL A 78 2.23 0.29 -8.46
N ILE A 79 1.94 1.48 -8.99
CA ILE A 79 2.49 1.99 -10.25
C ILE A 79 3.82 2.71 -10.01
N ASP A 80 3.89 3.54 -8.96
CA ASP A 80 5.06 4.38 -8.66
C ASP A 80 5.25 4.56 -7.15
N VAL A 81 6.51 4.70 -6.74
CA VAL A 81 6.91 4.94 -5.35
C VAL A 81 7.97 6.04 -5.31
N LYS A 82 7.65 7.15 -4.65
CA LYS A 82 8.60 8.24 -4.41
C LYS A 82 8.97 8.32 -2.94
N ARG A 83 10.26 8.18 -2.64
CA ARG A 83 10.83 8.33 -1.30
C ARG A 83 11.61 9.64 -1.19
N ARG A 84 11.45 10.35 -0.06
CA ARG A 84 12.23 11.53 0.27
C ARG A 84 12.57 11.55 1.75
N ASP A 85 13.83 11.82 2.04
CA ASP A 85 14.36 11.88 3.39
C ASP A 85 14.65 13.32 3.78
N TYR A 86 14.33 13.67 5.02
CA TYR A 86 14.53 15.00 5.57
C TYR A 86 15.25 14.90 6.91
N VAL A 87 16.29 15.73 7.07
CA VAL A 87 16.90 15.98 8.38
C VAL A 87 16.15 17.12 9.04
N LEU A 88 15.57 16.85 10.21
CA LEU A 88 14.83 17.85 10.99
C LEU A 88 15.80 18.73 11.77
N LYS A 89 15.49 20.04 11.84
CA LYS A 89 16.33 21.08 12.48
C LYS A 89 16.73 20.79 13.94
N LYS A 90 16.04 19.88 14.65
CA LYS A 90 16.29 19.52 16.06
C LYS A 90 16.92 18.12 16.24
N GLY A 91 17.53 17.55 15.20
CA GLY A 91 18.23 16.26 15.29
C GLY A 91 17.32 15.03 15.18
N GLY A 92 16.37 15.06 14.25
CA GLY A 92 15.52 13.91 13.89
C GLY A 92 15.55 13.64 12.39
N LEU A 93 15.05 12.48 11.98
CA LEU A 93 14.86 12.09 10.59
C LEU A 93 13.37 12.00 10.30
N ARG A 94 12.97 12.43 9.10
CA ARG A 94 11.62 12.21 8.59
C ARG A 94 11.72 11.57 7.21
N TRP A 95 11.01 10.47 7.01
CA TRP A 95 10.87 9.81 5.72
C TRP A 95 9.48 10.06 5.18
N ARG A 96 9.40 10.38 3.90
CA ARG A 96 8.14 10.56 3.19
C ARG A 96 8.09 9.58 2.03
N THR A 97 7.18 8.63 2.09
CA THR A 97 6.95 7.64 1.03
C THR A 97 5.59 7.88 0.39
N THR A 98 5.60 8.30 -0.88
CA THR A 98 4.38 8.50 -1.67
C THR A 98 4.18 7.32 -2.61
N TYR A 99 3.05 6.64 -2.49
CA TYR A 99 2.62 5.56 -3.37
C TYR A 99 1.58 6.08 -4.36
N HIS A 100 1.75 5.71 -5.61
CA HIS A 100 0.73 5.81 -6.64
C HIS A 100 0.29 4.40 -7.02
N TYR A 101 -0.99 4.10 -6.94
CA TYR A 101 -1.48 2.73 -7.06
C TYR A 101 -2.93 2.64 -7.53
N ILE A 102 -3.30 1.47 -8.04
CA ILE A 102 -4.66 1.11 -8.44
C ILE A 102 -5.20 0.09 -7.43
N CYS A 103 -6.43 0.32 -6.96
CA CYS A 103 -7.16 -0.66 -6.18
C CYS A 103 -7.59 -1.85 -7.06
N GLY A 104 -7.12 -3.06 -6.77
CA GLY A 104 -7.50 -4.25 -7.52
C GLY A 104 -8.96 -4.68 -7.32
N LEU A 105 -9.67 -4.14 -6.31
CA LEU A 105 -11.08 -4.45 -6.08
C LEU A 105 -12.02 -3.59 -6.95
N CYS A 106 -11.81 -2.27 -6.98
CA CYS A 106 -12.72 -1.34 -7.67
C CYS A 106 -12.09 -0.59 -8.86
N GLY A 107 -10.79 -0.77 -9.09
CA GLY A 107 -10.05 -0.12 -10.18
C GLY A 107 -9.73 1.37 -9.94
N ALA A 108 -10.00 1.91 -8.75
CA ALA A 108 -9.71 3.31 -8.46
C ALA A 108 -8.21 3.57 -8.36
N GLU A 109 -7.72 4.54 -9.14
CA GLU A 109 -6.36 5.07 -9.08
C GLU A 109 -6.24 6.10 -7.95
N GLN A 110 -5.19 5.99 -7.13
CA GLN A 110 -5.03 6.76 -5.89
C GLN A 110 -3.56 7.08 -5.62
N THR A 111 -3.34 8.20 -4.95
CA THR A 111 -2.02 8.60 -4.44
C THR A 111 -2.08 8.79 -2.93
N VAL A 112 -1.23 8.09 -2.18
CA VAL A 112 -1.11 8.21 -0.72
C VAL A 112 0.30 8.53 -0.31
N CYS A 113 0.42 9.35 0.73
CA CYS A 113 1.69 9.74 1.31
C CYS A 113 1.77 9.28 2.77
N HIS A 114 2.70 8.38 3.06
CA HIS A 114 3.09 8.01 4.43
C HIS A 114 4.27 8.87 4.88
N VAL A 115 4.24 9.25 6.16
CA VAL A 115 5.27 10.06 6.80
C VAL A 115 5.71 9.37 8.07
N ASP A 116 6.96 8.93 8.10
CA ASP A 116 7.60 8.34 9.26
C ASP A 116 8.54 9.37 9.89
N GLU A 117 8.44 9.58 11.20
CA GLU A 117 9.31 10.51 11.92
C GLU A 117 10.06 9.80 13.05
N PHE A 118 11.38 9.85 12.99
CA PHE A 118 12.29 9.31 13.98
C PHE A 118 12.95 10.48 14.70
N SER A 119 12.59 10.69 15.96
CA SER A 119 13.21 11.74 16.77
C SER A 119 14.06 11.13 17.88
N ASN A 120 15.23 11.72 18.14
CA ASN A 120 16.07 11.42 19.30
C ASN A 120 15.48 11.95 20.61
N LYS A 121 14.15 11.84 20.81
CA LYS A 121 13.62 11.91 22.16
C LYS A 121 14.10 10.65 22.84
N SER A 122 15.22 10.77 23.54
CA SER A 122 15.58 9.90 24.65
C SER A 122 14.28 9.50 25.34
N THR A 123 13.88 8.24 25.20
CA THR A 123 12.99 7.62 26.16
C THR A 123 13.60 7.97 27.50
N GLY A 124 12.91 8.82 28.27
CA GLY A 124 13.30 9.15 29.63
C GLY A 124 13.20 7.89 30.46
N ILE A 125 14.18 6.99 30.32
CA ILE A 125 14.50 6.02 31.35
C ILE A 125 15.02 6.90 32.48
N LYS A 126 14.10 7.27 33.38
CA LYS A 126 14.49 7.66 34.72
C LYS A 126 15.18 6.42 35.30
N ILE A 127 16.50 6.36 35.19
CA ILE A 127 17.29 5.47 36.02
C ILE A 127 17.01 5.96 37.44
N ASN A 128 16.20 5.21 38.17
CA ASN A 128 15.88 5.48 39.55
C ASN A 128 17.20 5.32 40.32
N LYS A 129 17.92 6.42 40.54
CA LYS A 129 19.09 6.47 41.42
C LYS A 129 18.59 6.38 42.86
N ASN A 130 18.12 5.21 43.27
CA ASN A 130 17.97 4.83 44.66
C ASN A 130 17.89 3.31 44.78
N GLN A 131 18.99 2.65 44.41
CA GLN A 131 19.43 1.43 45.09
C GLN A 131 20.95 1.54 45.24
N ARG A 132 21.36 2.20 46.33
CA ARG A 132 22.65 1.94 46.97
C ARG A 132 22.32 1.12 48.21
N ASN A 133 22.94 -0.06 48.28
CA ASN A 133 23.24 -0.93 49.42
C ASN A 133 22.23 -1.00 50.56
#